data_AF-A0A3D8H8S5-F1
#
_entry.id   AF-A0A3D8H8S5-F1
#
_cell.length_a   1.000
_cell.length_b   1.000
_cell.length_c   1.000
_cell.angle_alpha   90.00
_cell.angle_beta   90.00
_cell.angle_gamma   90.00
#
_symmetry.space_group_name_H-M   'P 1'
#
loop_
_entity.id
_entity.type
_entity.pdbx_description
1 polymer ?
#
loop_
_entity_poly.entity_id
_entity_poly.type
_entity_poly.pdbx_seq_one_letter_code
_entity_poly.pdbx_strand_id
1 'polypeptide(L)'
;MLRELNETLQPAEKQLHELVKRCNQLNRILEHAALEEDMEWKDRVVFHGPTHQFLALLAPLIKSEHCKVDGKCNREALLRALDEVIKVCPEEGKEPLKFSSLLDAAKRYLSDE
;
A
#
# COMPACT_ATOMS: atom_id res chain seq x y z
N MET A 1 -44.46 -2.19 -38.14
CA MET A 1 -44.10 -3.11 -37.02
C MET A 1 -42.87 -3.96 -37.32
N LEU A 2 -42.91 -5.06 -38.09
CA LEU A 2 -41.72 -5.92 -38.30
C LEU A 2 -40.55 -5.20 -38.99
N ARG A 3 -40.85 -4.34 -39.96
CA ARG A 3 -39.85 -3.53 -40.67
C ARG A 3 -39.21 -2.47 -39.76
N GLU A 4 -40.02 -1.75 -38.99
CA GLU A 4 -39.55 -0.76 -38.02
C GLU A 4 -38.70 -1.42 -36.92
N LEU A 5 -39.12 -2.57 -36.40
CA LEU A 5 -38.33 -3.38 -35.46
C LEU A 5 -36.98 -3.77 -36.04
N ASN A 6 -36.93 -4.18 -37.31
CA ASN A 6 -35.69 -4.52 -38.00
C ASN A 6 -34.80 -3.29 -38.23
N GLU A 7 -35.40 -2.14 -38.53
CA GLU A 7 -34.72 -0.84 -38.69
C GLU A 7 -34.11 -0.35 -37.37
N THR A 8 -34.66 -0.72 -36.20
CA THR A 8 -34.05 -0.45 -34.87
C THR A 8 -33.07 -1.53 -34.41
N LEU A 9 -33.30 -2.79 -34.77
CA LEU A 9 -32.44 -3.92 -34.38
C LEU A 9 -31.08 -3.85 -35.05
N GLN A 10 -31.01 -3.54 -36.34
CA GLN A 10 -29.74 -3.53 -37.07
C GLN A 10 -28.71 -2.50 -36.53
N PRO A 11 -29.10 -1.26 -36.19
CA PRO A 11 -28.21 -0.32 -35.52
C PRO A 11 -27.77 -0.80 -34.13
N ALA A 12 -28.66 -1.41 -33.37
CA ALA A 12 -28.36 -1.93 -32.03
C ALA A 12 -27.37 -3.12 -32.09
N GLU A 13 -27.54 -4.03 -33.06
CA GLU A 13 -26.60 -5.12 -33.33
C GLU A 13 -25.22 -4.59 -33.72
N LYS A 14 -25.17 -3.54 -34.55
CA LYS A 14 -23.92 -2.90 -34.94
C LYS A 14 -23.23 -2.23 -33.75
N GLN A 15 -23.97 -1.53 -32.90
CA GLN A 15 -23.45 -0.91 -31.68
C GLN A 15 -22.93 -1.95 -30.69
N LEU A 16 -23.64 -3.07 -30.53
CA LEU A 16 -23.19 -4.19 -29.70
C LEU A 16 -21.89 -4.79 -30.24
N HIS A 17 -21.79 -4.97 -31.55
CA HIS A 17 -20.57 -5.46 -32.19
C HIS A 17 -19.38 -4.51 -31.97
N GLU A 18 -19.58 -3.20 -32.10
CA GLU A 18 -18.55 -2.20 -31.81
C GLU A 18 -18.14 -2.18 -30.34
N LEU A 19 -19.10 -2.36 -29.41
CA LEU A 19 -18.80 -2.47 -27.98
C LEU A 19 -17.96 -3.71 -27.69
N VAL A 20 -18.33 -4.87 -28.23
CA VAL A 20 -17.55 -6.11 -28.08
C VAL A 20 -16.13 -5.93 -28.63
N LYS A 21 -15.98 -5.26 -29.78
CA LYS A 21 -14.66 -4.94 -30.35
C LYS A 21 -13.83 -4.06 -29.42
N ARG A 22 -14.42 -3.02 -28.83
CA ARG A 22 -13.74 -2.14 -27.86
C ARG A 22 -13.37 -2.88 -26.58
N CYS A 23 -14.27 -3.72 -26.05
CA CYS A 23 -13.98 -4.56 -24.89
C CYS A 23 -12.82 -5.54 -25.16
N ASN A 24 -12.79 -6.16 -26.34
CA ASN A 24 -11.68 -7.05 -26.72
C ASN A 24 -10.36 -6.29 -26.89
N GLN A 25 -10.40 -5.06 -27.39
CA GLN A 25 -9.22 -4.19 -27.46
C GLN A 25 -8.74 -3.82 -26.05
N LEU A 26 -9.64 -3.45 -25.15
CA LEU A 26 -9.31 -3.18 -23.75
C LEU A 26 -8.74 -4.43 -23.07
N ASN A 27 -9.33 -5.61 -23.27
CA ASN A 27 -8.81 -6.86 -22.71
C ASN A 27 -7.39 -7.15 -23.19
N ARG A 28 -7.08 -6.97 -24.48
CA ARG A 28 -5.71 -7.12 -25.00
C ARG A 28 -4.73 -6.09 -24.44
N ILE A 29 -5.19 -4.85 -24.26
CA ILE A 29 -4.39 -3.80 -23.61
C ILE A 29 -4.11 -4.19 -22.16
N LEU A 30 -5.10 -4.73 -21.45
CA LEU A 30 -4.99 -5.15 -20.06
C LEU A 30 -4.18 -6.46 -19.89
N GLU A 31 -4.23 -7.38 -20.86
CA GLU A 31 -3.39 -8.59 -20.90
C GLU A 31 -1.89 -8.27 -20.98
N HIS A 32 -1.54 -7.11 -21.55
CA HIS A 32 -0.17 -6.61 -21.64
C HIS A 32 0.10 -5.41 -20.72
N ALA A 33 -0.92 -4.92 -20.03
CA ALA A 33 -0.74 -3.96 -18.97
C ALA A 33 -0.11 -4.73 -17.82
N ALA A 34 1.20 -4.53 -17.63
CA ALA A 34 1.77 -4.63 -16.31
C ALA A 34 1.05 -3.57 -15.45
N LEU A 35 -0.13 -3.90 -14.94
CA LEU A 35 -0.70 -3.26 -13.76
C LEU A 35 0.15 -3.73 -12.59
N GLU A 36 1.41 -3.33 -12.63
CA GLU A 36 2.35 -3.56 -11.59
C GLU A 36 1.81 -2.76 -10.39
N GLU A 37 1.38 -3.52 -9.38
CA GLU A 37 1.51 -3.10 -7.98
C GLU A 37 2.97 -2.68 -7.64
N ASP A 38 3.91 -2.85 -8.58
CA ASP A 38 5.28 -2.38 -8.63
C ASP A 38 5.46 -1.00 -9.28
N MET A 39 4.58 -0.02 -8.99
CA MET A 39 5.07 1.37 -8.94
C MET A 39 6.24 1.37 -7.96
N GLU A 40 7.47 1.52 -8.48
CA GLU A 40 8.74 1.36 -7.78
C GLU A 40 8.63 1.74 -6.31
N TRP A 41 8.90 0.77 -5.42
CA TRP A 41 9.11 1.03 -4.01
C TRP A 41 10.16 2.13 -3.90
N LYS A 42 9.73 3.37 -3.64
CA LYS A 42 10.59 4.47 -3.17
C LYS A 42 11.59 3.85 -2.21
N ASP A 43 12.88 4.00 -2.51
CA ASP A 43 14.01 3.47 -1.74
C ASP A 43 13.63 3.23 -0.28
N ARG A 44 13.39 1.96 0.10
CA ARG A 44 13.05 1.65 1.49
C ARG A 44 14.28 1.94 2.33
N VAL A 45 14.15 2.81 3.31
CA VAL A 45 15.24 3.08 4.24
C VAL A 45 15.40 1.85 5.13
N VAL A 46 16.62 1.33 5.25
CA VAL A 46 16.91 0.21 6.15
C VAL A 46 17.72 0.73 7.31
N PHE A 47 17.21 0.53 8.53
CA PHE A 47 17.98 0.73 9.74
C PHE A 47 18.69 -0.58 10.09
N HIS A 48 20.02 -0.57 9.96
CA HIS A 48 20.86 -1.67 10.41
C HIS A 48 21.30 -1.42 11.86
N GLY A 49 20.81 -2.24 12.79
CA GLY A 49 21.20 -2.17 14.19
C GLY A 49 20.10 -2.60 15.16
N PRO A 50 20.44 -2.66 16.46
CA PRO A 50 19.51 -3.15 17.49
C PRO A 50 18.20 -2.35 17.55
N THR A 51 17.07 -3.05 17.69
CA THR A 51 15.73 -2.43 17.73
C THR A 51 15.60 -1.35 18.80
N HIS A 52 16.26 -1.49 19.95
CA HIS A 52 16.21 -0.49 21.01
C HIS A 52 16.86 0.84 20.61
N GLN A 53 17.89 0.83 19.77
CA GLN A 53 18.53 2.05 19.28
C GLN A 53 17.61 2.77 18.30
N PHE A 54 16.96 2.02 17.41
CA PHE A 54 15.92 2.57 16.53
C PHE A 54 14.79 3.23 17.32
N LEU A 55 14.27 2.56 18.35
CA LEU A 55 13.21 3.11 19.19
C LEU A 55 13.65 4.33 19.98
N ALA A 56 14.91 4.39 20.44
CA ALA A 56 15.46 5.57 21.10
C ALA A 56 15.51 6.80 20.17
N LEU A 57 15.84 6.61 18.89
CA LEU A 57 15.80 7.67 17.88
C LEU A 57 14.37 8.19 17.63
N LEU A 58 13.38 7.30 17.68
CA LEU A 58 11.97 7.64 17.45
C LEU A 58 11.21 8.07 18.71
N ALA A 59 11.76 7.84 19.90
CA ALA A 59 11.10 8.10 21.17
C ALA A 59 10.50 9.52 21.28
N PRO A 60 11.18 10.60 20.85
CA PRO A 60 10.61 11.94 20.87
C PRO A 60 9.34 12.07 20.02
N LEU A 61 9.30 11.42 18.86
CA LEU A 61 8.15 11.44 17.96
C LEU A 61 6.98 10.61 18.52
N ILE A 62 7.26 9.41 19.02
CA ILE A 62 6.24 8.50 19.56
C ILE A 62 5.57 9.09 20.82
N LYS A 63 6.33 9.83 21.63
CA LYS A 63 5.84 10.45 22.87
C LYS A 63 5.20 11.83 22.64
N SER A 64 5.46 12.47 21.50
CA SER A 64 4.96 13.82 21.21
C SER A 64 3.45 13.84 20.97
N GLU A 65 2.75 14.73 21.66
CA GLU A 65 1.32 15.00 21.41
C GLU A 65 1.09 15.76 20.09
N HIS A 66 2.15 16.30 19.50
CA HIS A 66 2.09 16.98 18.20
C HIS A 66 2.11 16.00 17.03
N CYS A 67 2.58 14.76 17.25
CA CYS A 67 2.57 13.74 16.21
C CYS A 67 1.21 13.06 16.17
N LYS A 68 0.42 13.36 15.14
CA LYS A 68 -0.95 12.87 14.98
C LYS A 68 -1.11 12.14 13.66
N VAL A 69 -1.70 10.94 13.72
CA VAL A 69 -2.15 10.20 12.54
C VAL A 69 -3.65 10.43 12.41
N ASP A 70 -4.09 10.95 11.27
CA ASP A 70 -5.48 11.36 11.03
C ASP A 70 -6.07 12.25 12.14
N GLY A 71 -5.24 13.19 12.62
CA GLY A 71 -5.63 14.13 13.67
C GLY A 71 -5.72 13.54 15.08
N LYS A 72 -5.37 12.26 15.27
CA LYS A 72 -5.38 11.58 16.58
C LYS A 72 -3.98 11.19 17.04
N CYS A 73 -3.75 11.21 18.34
CA CYS A 73 -2.55 10.64 18.95
C CYS A 73 -2.67 9.10 18.93
N ASN A 74 -2.27 8.48 17.81
CA ASN A 74 -2.30 7.04 17.62
C ASN A 74 -0.87 6.52 17.38
N ARG A 75 -0.24 6.07 18.45
CA ARG A 75 1.16 5.59 18.44
C ARG A 75 1.34 4.35 17.57
N GLU A 76 0.37 3.44 17.57
CA GLU A 76 0.45 2.24 16.74
C GLU A 76 0.37 2.59 15.26
N ALA A 77 -0.55 3.49 14.87
CA ALA A 77 -0.66 3.94 13.49
C ALA A 77 0.59 4.70 13.04
N LEU A 78 1.18 5.52 13.92
CA LEU A 78 2.44 6.20 13.64
C LEU A 78 3.58 5.21 13.41
N LEU A 79 3.73 4.21 14.29
CA LEU A 79 4.72 3.15 14.14
C LEU A 79 4.51 2.35 12.86
N ARG A 80 3.25 2.12 12.45
CA ARG A 80 2.94 1.40 11.21
C ARG A 80 3.35 2.20 9.98
N ALA A 81 3.07 3.49 9.94
CA ALA A 81 3.54 4.38 8.88
C ALA A 81 5.08 4.44 8.82
N LEU A 82 5.76 4.42 9.97
CA LEU A 82 7.22 4.36 10.02
C LEU A 82 7.75 3.01 9.52
N ASP A 83 7.12 1.89 9.87
CA ASP A 83 7.53 0.56 9.40
C ASP A 83 7.36 0.40 7.88
N GLU A 84 6.38 1.06 7.27
CA GLU A 84 6.20 1.05 5.81
C GLU A 84 7.39 1.66 5.07
N VAL A 85 8.01 2.70 5.65
CA VAL A 85 9.10 3.46 5.03
C VAL A 85 10.48 3.00 5.51
N ILE A 86 10.59 2.61 6.78
CA ILE A 86 11.85 2.25 7.44
C ILE A 86 11.78 0.80 7.94
N LYS A 87 12.57 -0.08 7.34
CA LYS A 87 12.70 -1.46 7.78
C LYS A 87 13.86 -1.62 8.77
N VAL A 88 13.58 -2.26 9.91
CA VAL A 88 14.58 -2.49 10.96
C VAL A 88 15.20 -3.87 10.78
N CYS A 89 16.51 -3.92 10.57
CA CYS A 89 17.30 -5.15 10.47
C CYS A 89 18.28 -5.21 11.66
N PRO A 90 17.99 -6.01 12.70
CA PRO A 90 18.83 -6.07 13.91
C PRO A 90 20.24 -6.59 13.67
N GLU A 91 20.40 -7.40 12.63
CA GLU A 91 21.66 -8.01 12.22
C GLU A 91 21.81 -7.85 10.71
N GLU A 92 23.04 -7.61 10.25
CA GLU A 92 23.34 -7.54 8.82
C GLU A 92 23.07 -8.89 8.13
N GLY A 93 22.40 -8.85 6.99
CA GLY A 93 22.06 -10.04 6.21
C GLY A 93 20.84 -10.83 6.70
N LYS A 94 20.20 -10.42 7.80
CA LYS A 94 18.93 -11.01 8.26
C LYS A 94 17.72 -10.27 7.67
N GLU A 95 16.57 -10.97 7.67
CA GLU A 95 15.30 -10.39 7.27
C GLU A 95 14.88 -9.23 8.19
N PRO A 96 14.19 -8.22 7.64
CA PRO A 96 13.59 -7.17 8.44
C PRO A 96 12.66 -7.70 9.53
N LEU A 97 12.60 -6.97 10.64
CA LEU A 97 11.60 -7.18 11.69
C LEU A 97 10.18 -7.12 11.10
N LYS A 98 9.35 -8.08 11.51
CA LYS A 98 7.91 -7.98 11.31
C LYS A 98 7.36 -6.85 12.17
N PHE A 99 6.34 -6.16 11.66
CA PHE A 99 5.68 -5.07 12.39
C PHE A 99 5.21 -5.49 13.80
N SER A 100 4.66 -6.71 13.97
CA SER A 100 4.23 -7.22 15.28
C SER A 100 5.34 -7.18 16.32
N SER A 101 6.55 -7.57 15.91
CA SER A 101 7.73 -7.61 16.77
C SER A 101 8.27 -6.21 17.07
N LEU A 102 8.19 -5.28 16.10
CA LEU A 102 8.50 -3.86 16.32
C LEU A 102 7.50 -3.23 17.32
N LEU A 103 6.20 -3.49 17.15
CA LEU A 103 5.15 -2.99 18.03
C LEU A 103 5.33 -3.48 19.46
N ASP A 104 5.62 -4.77 19.65
CA ASP A 104 5.88 -5.34 20.97
C ASP A 104 7.13 -4.73 21.62
N ALA A 105 8.21 -4.52 20.84
CA ALA A 105 9.40 -3.84 21.33
C ALA A 105 9.10 -2.39 21.73
N ALA A 106 8.31 -1.66 20.94
CA ALA A 106 7.90 -0.29 21.25
C ALA A 106 7.03 -0.22 22.52
N LYS A 107 6.10 -1.16 22.71
CA LYS A 107 5.29 -1.25 23.94
C LYS A 107 6.16 -1.45 25.17
N ARG A 108 7.13 -2.37 25.12
CA ARG A 108 8.07 -2.59 26.23
C ARG A 108 8.90 -1.34 26.50
N TYR A 109 9.48 -0.76 25.45
CA TYR A 109 10.30 0.45 25.54
C TYR A 109 9.56 1.64 26.18
N LEU A 110 8.25 1.80 25.92
CA LEU A 110 7.43 2.86 26.52
C LEU A 110 6.88 2.51 27.90
N SER A 111 6.97 1.25 28.33
CA SER A 111 6.50 0.78 29.64
C SER A 111 7.63 0.66 30.66
N ASP A 112 8.88 0.56 30.21
CA ASP A 112 10.09 0.46 31.03
C ASP A 112 10.60 1.84 31.54
N GLU A 113 9.80 2.89 31.40
CA GLU A 113 10.00 4.24 31.99
C GLU A 113 8.96 4.52 33.09
#